data_AF-A0A8C5VSV7-F1
#
_entry.id   AF-A0A8C5VSV7-F1
#
_cell.length_a   1.000
_cell.length_b   1.000
_cell.length_c   1.000
_cell.angle_alpha   90.00
_cell.angle_beta   90.00
_cell.angle_gamma   90.00
#
_symmetry.space_group_name_H-M   'P 1'
#
loop_
_entity.id
_entity.type
_entity.pdbx_description
1 polymer ?
#
loop_
_entity_poly.entity_id
_entity_poly.type
_entity_poly.pdbx_seq_one_letter_code
_entity_poly.pdbx_strand_id
1 'polypeptide(L)'
;MSPRSCFLGVLAVLCVLTCLYSHGHPVAPGDTHLMLCQPHTRCGDKFYDPLQYCCYDDAVVPLGRSRRCGNCTFRVCFEQCCPWSFLVKLRSQKCSSAQTSDDRVCD
;
A
#
# COMPACT_ATOMS: atom_id res chain seq x y z
N MET A 1 -68.34 7.37 29.85
CA MET A 1 -67.43 7.77 28.75
C MET A 1 -66.36 8.72 29.25
N SER A 2 -65.10 8.31 29.25
CA SER A 2 -64.02 9.20 28.79
C SER A 2 -62.99 8.36 28.04
N PRO A 3 -63.34 7.91 26.83
CA PRO A 3 -62.47 7.02 26.06
C PRO A 3 -61.17 7.73 25.64
N ARG A 4 -61.17 9.07 25.65
CA ARG A 4 -60.08 9.93 25.15
C ARG A 4 -58.80 9.89 26.00
N SER A 5 -58.91 9.65 27.30
CA SER A 5 -57.74 9.65 28.20
C SER A 5 -56.86 8.40 28.02
N CYS A 6 -57.46 7.25 27.74
CA CYS A 6 -56.73 6.01 27.51
C CYS A 6 -55.99 6.03 26.17
N PHE A 7 -56.61 6.59 25.12
CA PHE A 7 -55.96 6.71 23.80
C PHE A 7 -54.71 7.60 23.85
N LEU A 8 -54.73 8.69 24.62
CA LEU A 8 -53.59 9.58 24.79
C LEU A 8 -52.42 8.90 25.54
N GLY A 9 -52.73 8.09 26.56
CA GLY A 9 -51.71 7.31 27.28
C GLY A 9 -51.07 6.23 26.40
N VAL A 10 -51.88 5.52 25.61
CA VAL A 10 -51.38 4.47 24.69
C VAL A 10 -50.53 5.07 23.57
N LEU A 11 -50.91 6.24 23.02
CA LEU A 11 -50.09 6.94 22.03
C LEU A 11 -48.74 7.38 22.61
N ALA A 12 -48.73 7.91 23.84
CA ALA A 12 -47.49 8.34 24.48
C ALA A 12 -46.51 7.18 24.70
N VAL A 13 -47.01 6.03 25.17
CA VAL A 13 -46.20 4.82 25.36
C VAL A 13 -45.68 4.28 24.03
N LEU A 14 -46.51 4.26 22.98
CA LEU A 14 -46.11 3.82 21.64
C LEU A 14 -45.04 4.76 21.05
N CYS A 15 -45.17 6.08 21.23
CA CYS A 15 -44.15 7.05 20.82
C CYS A 15 -42.82 6.81 21.54
N VAL A 16 -42.83 6.58 22.86
CA VAL A 16 -41.61 6.32 23.63
C VAL A 16 -40.94 5.02 23.18
N LEU A 17 -41.70 3.95 22.97
CA LEU A 17 -41.19 2.68 22.44
C LEU A 17 -40.61 2.82 21.03
N THR A 18 -41.26 3.61 20.17
CA THR A 18 -40.79 3.84 18.79
C THR A 18 -39.52 4.68 18.77
N CYS A 19 -39.41 5.70 19.64
CA CYS A 19 -38.19 6.47 19.84
C CYS A 19 -37.05 5.58 20.35
N LEU A 20 -37.28 4.78 21.39
CA LEU A 20 -36.27 3.87 21.95
C LEU A 20 -35.81 2.83 20.92
N TYR A 21 -36.72 2.30 20.10
CA TYR A 21 -36.40 1.36 19.04
C TYR A 21 -35.59 2.02 17.90
N SER A 22 -35.87 3.29 17.59
CA SER A 22 -35.14 4.06 16.57
C SER A 22 -33.74 4.48 17.04
N HIS A 23 -33.52 4.62 18.36
CA HIS A 23 -32.19 4.82 18.95
C HIS A 23 -31.36 3.54 19.02
N GLY A 24 -31.96 2.38 18.75
CA GLY A 24 -31.28 1.10 18.56
C GLY A 24 -30.74 0.90 17.15
N HIS A 25 -30.52 1.97 16.37
CA HIS A 25 -29.73 1.85 15.16
C HIS A 25 -28.35 1.36 15.59
N PRO A 26 -27.88 0.18 15.15
CA PRO A 26 -26.47 -0.10 15.25
C PRO A 26 -25.83 1.04 14.46
N VAL A 27 -25.13 1.92 15.17
CA VAL A 27 -24.03 2.63 14.58
C VAL A 27 -23.09 1.50 14.13
N ALA A 28 -23.32 0.97 12.93
CA ALA A 28 -22.26 0.41 12.14
C ALA A 28 -21.14 1.44 12.29
N PRO A 29 -19.95 1.09 12.82
CA PRO A 29 -18.89 2.05 13.02
C PRO A 29 -18.66 2.76 11.69
N GLY A 30 -19.26 3.94 11.55
CA GLY A 30 -19.14 4.79 10.39
C GLY A 30 -17.70 5.23 10.45
N ASP A 31 -16.92 4.65 9.55
CA ASP A 31 -15.48 4.76 9.54
C ASP A 31 -14.86 4.33 10.89
N THR A 32 -14.90 3.02 11.19
CA THR A 32 -13.62 2.44 11.59
C THR A 32 -12.65 2.91 10.51
N HIS A 33 -11.85 3.93 10.83
CA HIS A 33 -10.61 4.19 10.15
C HIS A 33 -9.93 2.83 10.12
N LEU A 34 -10.12 2.13 9.02
CA LEU A 34 -9.35 0.96 8.67
C LEU A 34 -7.97 1.57 8.62
N MET A 35 -7.24 1.47 9.73
CA MET A 35 -5.82 1.74 9.77
C MET A 35 -5.24 0.63 8.90
N LEU A 36 -5.34 0.83 7.59
CA LEU A 36 -4.55 0.17 6.60
C LEU A 36 -3.14 0.58 6.96
N CYS A 37 -2.46 -0.28 7.72
CA CYS A 37 -1.03 -0.17 7.91
C CYS A 37 -0.43 -0.09 6.51
N GLN A 38 -0.05 1.12 6.11
CA GLN A 38 0.58 1.30 4.81
C GLN A 38 1.85 0.46 4.84
N PRO A 39 2.01 -0.52 3.94
CA PRO A 39 3.18 -1.39 3.94
C PRO A 39 4.40 -0.50 3.72
N HIS A 40 5.11 -0.20 4.81
CA HIS A 40 6.28 0.65 4.73
C HIS A 40 7.42 -0.19 4.20
N THR A 41 8.02 0.24 3.10
CA THR A 41 9.15 -0.46 2.51
C THR A 41 10.33 -0.42 3.47
N ARG A 42 10.85 -1.61 3.81
CA ARG A 42 12.02 -1.77 4.67
C ARG A 42 13.17 -2.36 3.88
N CYS A 43 14.37 -1.96 4.26
CA CYS A 43 15.63 -2.55 3.82
C CYS A 43 16.37 -3.00 5.07
N GLY A 44 16.31 -4.31 5.37
CA GLY A 44 16.62 -4.81 6.71
C GLY A 44 15.71 -4.15 7.75
N ASP A 45 16.33 -3.51 8.75
CA ASP A 45 15.62 -2.81 9.84
C ASP A 45 15.33 -1.33 9.54
N LYS A 46 15.75 -0.82 8.37
CA LYS A 46 15.58 0.60 8.01
C LYS A 46 14.35 0.82 7.15
N PHE A 47 13.51 1.74 7.60
CA PHE A 47 12.47 2.33 6.77
C PHE A 47 13.08 3.34 5.79
N TYR A 48 12.50 3.45 4.60
CA TYR A 48 12.92 4.44 3.61
C TYR A 48 11.71 4.89 2.78
N ASP A 49 11.78 6.11 2.26
CA ASP A 49 10.82 6.62 1.30
C ASP A 49 11.08 6.00 -0.09
N PRO A 50 10.18 5.15 -0.63
CA PRO A 50 10.36 4.51 -1.93
C PRO A 50 10.32 5.50 -3.11
N LEU A 51 9.85 6.74 -2.90
CA LEU A 51 9.90 7.78 -3.93
C LEU A 51 11.29 8.42 -4.08
N GLN A 52 12.17 8.24 -3.11
CA GLN A 52 13.50 8.86 -3.07
C GLN A 52 14.63 7.83 -2.99
N TYR A 53 14.37 6.66 -2.42
CA TYR A 53 15.35 5.63 -2.14
C TYR A 53 14.86 4.24 -2.55
N CYS A 54 15.80 3.31 -2.70
CA CYS A 54 15.52 1.88 -2.85
C CYS A 54 16.45 1.04 -1.97
N CYS A 55 16.08 -0.23 -1.77
CA CYS A 55 16.94 -1.21 -1.14
C CYS A 55 17.84 -1.91 -2.17
N TYR A 56 19.16 -1.83 -1.98
CA TYR A 56 20.17 -2.45 -2.83
C TYR A 56 21.32 -2.99 -1.98
N ASP A 57 21.63 -4.28 -2.10
CA ASP A 57 22.61 -5.00 -1.25
C ASP A 57 22.42 -4.70 0.25
N ASP A 58 21.18 -4.82 0.74
CA ASP A 58 20.77 -4.52 2.13
C ASP A 58 21.07 -3.09 2.61
N ALA A 59 21.36 -2.17 1.68
CA ALA A 59 21.57 -0.76 1.93
C ALA A 59 20.48 0.10 1.29
N VAL A 60 20.03 1.13 2.03
CA VAL A 60 19.17 2.18 1.49
C VAL A 60 20.03 3.11 0.64
N VAL A 61 19.72 3.21 -0.65
CA VAL A 61 20.44 4.05 -1.61
C VAL A 61 19.50 4.99 -2.35
N PRO A 62 19.93 6.20 -2.75
CA PRO A 62 19.09 7.11 -3.53
C PRO A 62 18.70 6.51 -4.89
N LEU A 63 17.52 6.83 -5.42
CA LEU A 63 17.07 6.38 -6.75
C LEU A 63 18.03 6.78 -7.90
N GLY A 64 18.77 7.87 -7.71
CA GLY A 64 19.79 8.33 -8.66
C GLY A 64 21.12 7.55 -8.61
N ARG A 65 21.29 6.60 -7.69
CA ARG A 65 22.55 5.87 -7.53
C ARG A 65 22.84 5.02 -8.77
N SER A 66 24.02 5.20 -9.33
CA SER A 66 24.54 4.38 -10.43
C SER A 66 25.78 3.57 -10.02
N ARG A 67 26.03 2.48 -10.74
CA ARG A 67 27.26 1.69 -10.70
C ARG A 67 27.72 1.36 -12.11
N ARG A 68 28.99 0.97 -12.26
CA ARG A 68 29.56 0.52 -13.54
C ARG A 68 29.24 -0.95 -13.80
N CYS A 69 29.06 -1.28 -15.07
CA CYS A 69 28.95 -2.64 -15.60
C CYS A 69 29.79 -2.68 -16.88
N GLY A 70 31.00 -3.26 -16.83
CA GLY A 70 31.97 -3.09 -17.91
C GLY A 70 32.25 -1.60 -18.19
N ASN A 71 32.03 -1.18 -19.43
CA ASN A 71 32.23 0.19 -19.89
C ASN A 71 31.00 1.11 -19.74
N CYS A 72 29.85 0.58 -19.33
CA CYS A 72 28.63 1.35 -19.15
C CYS A 72 28.31 1.62 -17.67
N THR A 73 27.29 2.43 -17.41
CA THR A 73 26.70 2.61 -16.07
C THR A 73 25.24 2.22 -16.06
N PHE A 74 24.77 1.75 -14.91
CA PHE A 74 23.38 1.37 -14.69
C PHE A 74 22.86 1.95 -13.38
N ARG A 75 21.55 2.20 -13.31
CA ARG A 75 20.87 2.69 -12.11
C ARG A 75 20.48 1.51 -11.22
N VAL A 76 21.12 1.40 -10.05
CA VAL A 76 21.04 0.20 -9.19
C VAL A 76 19.64 -0.10 -8.66
N CYS A 77 18.75 0.89 -8.64
CA CYS A 77 17.36 0.71 -8.19
C CYS A 77 16.47 0.06 -9.24
N PHE A 78 16.78 0.23 -10.53
CA PHE A 78 15.91 -0.17 -11.64
C PHE A 78 16.54 -1.26 -12.50
N GLU A 79 17.86 -1.33 -12.50
CA GLU A 79 18.66 -2.15 -13.40
C GLU A 79 19.65 -3.00 -12.61
N GLN A 80 20.11 -4.09 -13.20
CA GLN A 80 21.13 -4.97 -12.66
C GLN A 80 22.17 -5.32 -13.75
N CYS A 81 23.43 -5.44 -13.32
CA CYS A 81 24.52 -5.92 -14.17
C CYS A 81 24.61 -7.44 -14.09
N CYS A 82 24.56 -8.11 -15.23
CA CYS A 82 24.73 -9.56 -15.35
C CYS A 82 26.22 -9.89 -15.54
N PRO A 83 26.90 -10.51 -14.55
CA PRO A 83 28.37 -10.58 -14.52
C PRO A 83 29.00 -11.36 -15.69
N TRP A 84 28.27 -12.33 -16.24
CA TRP A 84 28.79 -13.27 -17.24
C TRP A 84 28.72 -12.74 -18.66
N SER A 85 27.87 -11.73 -18.90
CA SER A 85 27.55 -11.26 -20.24
C SER A 85 27.77 -9.76 -20.43
N PHE A 86 28.21 -9.06 -19.37
CA PHE A 86 28.30 -7.59 -19.33
C PHE A 86 27.01 -6.91 -19.85
N LEU A 87 25.87 -7.56 -19.60
CA LEU A 87 24.55 -7.05 -19.97
C LEU A 87 23.94 -6.32 -18.78
N VAL A 88 23.36 -5.17 -19.05
CA VAL A 88 22.46 -4.50 -18.10
C VAL A 88 21.02 -4.87 -18.45
N LYS A 89 20.31 -5.45 -17.48
CA LYS A 89 18.89 -5.79 -17.56
C LYS A 89 18.08 -5.01 -16.54
N LEU A 90 16.77 -4.92 -16.75
CA LEU A 90 15.85 -4.49 -15.70
C LEU A 90 15.91 -5.44 -14.51
N ARG A 91 15.79 -4.91 -13.30
CA ARG A 91 15.86 -5.67 -12.04
C ARG A 91 14.70 -6.67 -11.90
N SER A 92 13.60 -6.47 -12.62
CA SER A 92 12.47 -7.42 -12.70
C SER A 92 12.78 -8.66 -13.55
N GLN A 93 13.87 -8.65 -14.31
CA GLN A 93 14.27 -9.75 -15.18
C GLN A 93 15.40 -10.57 -14.57
N LYS A 94 15.50 -11.85 -14.95
CA LYS A 94 16.61 -12.72 -14.56
C LYS A 94 17.74 -12.61 -15.58
N CYS A 95 18.99 -12.66 -15.12
CA CYS A 95 20.16 -12.72 -16.00
C CYS A 95 20.19 -13.96 -16.89
N SER A 96 19.52 -15.05 -16.48
CA SER A 96 19.40 -16.28 -17.26
C SER A 96 18.33 -16.23 -18.35
N SER A 97 17.45 -15.21 -18.35
CA SER A 97 16.41 -15.08 -19.37
C SER A 97 17.02 -14.68 -20.71
N ALA A 98 16.32 -15.03 -21.80
CA ALA A 98 16.68 -14.59 -23.16
C ALA A 98 16.85 -13.07 -23.22
N GLN A 99 17.65 -12.63 -24.19
CA GLN A 99 17.86 -11.20 -24.42
C GLN A 99 16.56 -10.56 -24.91
N THR A 100 16.18 -9.42 -24.33
CA THR A 100 15.06 -8.61 -24.79
C THR A 100 15.57 -7.33 -25.47
N SER A 101 14.68 -6.61 -26.14
CA SER A 101 15.01 -5.31 -26.76
C SER A 101 15.42 -4.24 -25.74
N ASP A 102 15.12 -4.43 -24.46
CA ASP A 102 15.44 -3.48 -23.38
C ASP A 102 16.84 -3.69 -22.79
N ASP A 103 17.53 -4.76 -23.20
CA ASP A 103 18.84 -5.11 -22.68
C ASP A 103 19.94 -4.25 -23.31
N ARG A 104 20.85 -3.74 -22.48
CA ARG A 104 22.02 -3.00 -22.96
C ARG A 104 23.27 -3.83 -22.82
N VAL A 105 23.98 -4.03 -23.93
CA VAL A 105 25.30 -4.67 -23.97
C VAL A 105 26.36 -3.63 -23.64
N CYS A 106 27.27 -3.95 -22.72
CA CYS A 106 28.32 -3.04 -22.27
C CYS A 106 29.70 -3.63 -22.55
N ASP A 107 30.26 -3.29 -23.71
CA ASP A 107 31.62 -3.63 -24.16
C ASP A 107 32.65 -2.57 -23.71
#